data_AF-A0A4S2V6W5-F1
#
_entry.id   AF-A0A4S2V6W5-F1
#
_cell.length_a   1.000
_cell.length_b   1.000
_cell.length_c   1.000
_cell.angle_alpha   90.00
_cell.angle_beta   90.00
_cell.angle_gamma   90.00
#
_symmetry.space_group_name_H-M   'P 1'
#
loop_
_entity.id
_entity.type
_entity.pdbx_description
1 polymer ?
#
loop_
_entity_poly.entity_id
_entity_poly.type
_entity_poly.pdbx_seq_one_letter_code
_entity_poly.pdbx_strand_id
1 'polypeptide(L)'
;MARPSSKAWRSPPQRASGTIRDRSLGALDNAPAELAHDPKTGNRYQRAYAQALGERAVLAHVAETYGPLFESLTAQTGIPHEVHNYSEQQSSENFRQTWLHLLPRLPAARWWLAPSTGMPHVRVPCPAHACGWAEKYAQRTFVQAGRSAAEIRAVCLHHGSYKVDLDTATGNGYLDLATLYRNLVKELSLSGARETLHVMVKGGDWVFGSHLVDGALDAVGKPPRAPVRLFCPQIVTDTGAKLSKSLIREGRVEMPAGAAPWVLDTRHWEGTPDD
;
A
#
# COMPACT_ATOMS: atom_id res chain seq x y z
N MET A 1 -51.51 -26.76 -36.48
CA MET A 1 -50.03 -26.75 -36.57
C MET A 1 -49.56 -25.30 -36.56
N ALA A 2 -49.07 -24.81 -35.41
CA ALA A 2 -48.59 -23.44 -35.25
C ALA A 2 -47.10 -23.36 -35.61
N ARG A 3 -46.73 -22.38 -36.45
CA ARG A 3 -45.32 -22.09 -36.79
C ARG A 3 -44.60 -21.45 -35.60
N PRO A 4 -43.33 -21.79 -35.29
CA PRO A 4 -42.59 -21.08 -34.27
C PRO A 4 -42.14 -19.71 -34.78
N SER A 5 -42.37 -18.70 -33.94
CA SER A 5 -41.88 -17.33 -34.08
C SER A 5 -40.35 -17.30 -33.92
N SER A 6 -39.67 -16.71 -34.92
CA SER A 6 -38.23 -16.44 -34.88
C SER A 6 -37.95 -15.29 -33.90
N LYS A 7 -37.46 -15.62 -32.70
CA LYS A 7 -36.84 -14.64 -31.82
C LYS A 7 -35.55 -14.15 -32.49
N ALA A 8 -35.56 -12.90 -32.95
CA ALA A 8 -34.38 -12.18 -33.37
C ALA A 8 -33.36 -12.15 -32.22
N TRP A 9 -32.17 -12.70 -32.49
CA TRP A 9 -31.02 -12.57 -31.60
C TRP A 9 -30.65 -11.09 -31.52
N ARG A 10 -30.82 -10.47 -30.35
CA ARG A 10 -30.32 -9.13 -30.10
C ARG A 10 -28.80 -9.18 -30.17
N SER A 11 -28.21 -8.29 -30.97
CA SER A 11 -26.77 -8.10 -31.03
C SER A 11 -26.19 -7.93 -29.62
N PRO A 12 -25.03 -8.53 -29.31
CA PRO A 12 -24.39 -8.33 -28.03
C PRO A 12 -24.11 -6.83 -27.84
N PRO A 13 -24.27 -6.29 -26.61
CA PRO A 13 -23.94 -4.90 -26.33
C PRO A 13 -22.49 -4.65 -26.76
N GLN A 14 -22.27 -3.55 -27.49
CA GLN A 14 -20.95 -3.07 -27.85
C GLN A 14 -20.09 -3.08 -26.59
N ARG A 15 -18.97 -3.82 -26.62
CA ARG A 15 -17.99 -3.83 -25.52
C ARG A 15 -17.55 -2.38 -25.32
N ALA A 16 -17.75 -1.85 -24.11
CA ALA A 16 -17.08 -0.63 -23.71
C ALA A 16 -15.57 -0.88 -23.86
N SER A 17 -14.93 -0.24 -24.84
CA SER A 17 -13.49 -0.26 -24.99
C SER A 17 -12.88 0.62 -23.90
N GLY A 18 -12.41 0.01 -22.82
CA GLY A 18 -11.59 0.72 -21.84
C GLY A 18 -10.16 0.84 -22.35
N THR A 19 -9.61 2.05 -22.37
CA THR A 19 -8.18 2.28 -22.63
C THR A 19 -7.47 2.47 -21.30
N ILE A 20 -6.33 1.81 -21.11
CA ILE A 20 -5.46 2.05 -19.95
C ILE A 20 -4.90 3.47 -20.08
N ARG A 21 -5.19 4.33 -19.10
CA ARG A 21 -4.75 5.73 -19.12
C ARG A 21 -3.32 5.91 -18.61
N ASP A 22 -3.02 5.27 -17.49
CA ASP A 22 -1.76 5.42 -16.76
C ASP A 22 -1.46 4.17 -15.92
N ARG A 23 -0.24 4.10 -15.41
CA ARG A 23 0.21 3.12 -14.41
C ARG A 23 0.84 3.85 -13.24
N SER A 24 0.51 3.47 -12.02
CA SER A 24 1.15 4.04 -10.82
C SER A 24 1.82 2.98 -9.96
N LEU A 25 3.05 3.26 -9.53
CA LEU A 25 3.73 2.54 -8.46
C LEU A 25 3.67 3.36 -7.17
N GLY A 26 3.10 2.77 -6.11
CA GLY A 26 3.16 3.33 -4.77
C GLY A 26 4.24 2.66 -3.93
N ALA A 27 5.42 3.27 -3.86
CA ALA A 27 6.54 2.80 -3.04
C ALA A 27 6.28 3.04 -1.54
N LEU A 28 6.64 2.06 -0.71
CA LEU A 28 6.41 2.15 0.73
C LEU A 28 7.66 2.68 1.45
N ASP A 29 7.60 3.93 1.89
CA ASP A 29 8.61 4.56 2.75
C ASP A 29 8.27 4.46 4.26
N ASN A 30 7.08 3.96 4.61
CA ASN A 30 6.67 3.72 6.00
C ASN A 30 7.12 2.36 6.56
N ALA A 31 7.88 1.57 5.79
CA ALA A 31 8.46 0.34 6.29
C ALA A 31 9.54 0.64 7.35
N PRO A 32 9.69 -0.20 8.40
CA PRO A 32 10.69 0.03 9.43
C PRO A 32 12.12 -0.04 8.86
N ALA A 33 12.88 1.04 9.00
CA ALA A 33 14.30 1.11 8.70
C ALA A 33 15.13 0.73 9.95
N GLU A 34 14.72 1.28 11.09
CA GLU A 34 15.35 1.01 12.39
C GLU A 34 14.29 0.48 13.36
N LEU A 35 14.73 -0.41 14.26
CA LEU A 35 13.92 -0.95 15.34
C LEU A 35 14.67 -0.79 16.66
N ALA A 36 13.95 -0.39 17.69
CA ALA A 36 14.46 -0.31 19.05
C ALA A 36 13.46 -0.93 20.03
N HIS A 37 13.99 -1.35 21.18
CA HIS A 37 13.21 -1.87 22.29
C HIS A 37 13.48 -1.01 23.53
N ASP A 38 12.43 -0.55 24.20
CA ASP A 38 12.57 0.13 25.48
C ASP A 38 12.70 -0.90 26.61
N PRO A 39 13.86 -1.03 27.27
CA PRO A 39 14.07 -2.02 28.33
C PRO A 39 13.20 -1.76 29.57
N LYS A 40 12.69 -0.53 29.77
CA LYS A 40 11.87 -0.19 30.93
C LYS A 40 10.42 -0.59 30.75
N THR A 41 9.88 -0.41 29.54
CA THR A 41 8.45 -0.62 29.28
C THR A 41 8.14 -1.85 28.43
N GLY A 42 9.15 -2.48 27.82
CA GLY A 42 8.98 -3.61 26.91
C GLY A 42 8.44 -3.22 25.53
N ASN A 43 8.15 -1.95 25.30
CA ASN A 43 7.54 -1.48 24.06
C ASN A 43 8.58 -1.43 22.93
N ARG A 44 8.14 -1.77 21.73
CA ARG A 44 8.96 -1.71 20.52
C ARG A 44 8.70 -0.41 19.78
N TYR A 45 9.75 0.17 19.26
CA TYR A 45 9.74 1.41 18.49
C TYR A 45 10.34 1.19 17.12
N GLN A 46 9.93 2.02 16.17
CA GLN A 46 10.49 2.03 14.82
C GLN A 46 10.73 3.46 14.33
N ARG A 47 11.74 3.62 13.47
CA ARG A 47 11.85 4.74 12.52
C ARG A 47 11.63 4.17 11.14
N ALA A 48 10.69 4.75 10.40
CA ALA A 48 10.46 4.33 9.02
C ALA A 48 11.51 4.90 8.07
N TYR A 49 11.65 4.34 6.87
CA TYR A 49 12.58 4.86 5.86
C TYR A 49 12.37 6.34 5.57
N ALA A 50 11.12 6.83 5.55
CA ALA A 50 10.80 8.24 5.40
C ALA A 50 11.52 9.12 6.44
N GLN A 51 11.59 8.69 7.70
CA GLN A 51 12.24 9.45 8.79
C GLN A 51 13.73 9.11 8.99
N ALA A 52 14.17 7.94 8.53
CA ALA A 52 15.57 7.53 8.64
C ALA A 52 16.43 8.09 7.51
N LEU A 53 15.92 8.03 6.27
CA LEU A 53 16.65 8.40 5.05
C LEU A 53 16.12 9.70 4.40
N GLY A 54 14.87 10.06 4.67
CA GLY A 54 14.18 11.15 3.98
C GLY A 54 13.44 10.68 2.73
N GLU A 55 12.27 11.27 2.50
CA GLU A 55 11.34 10.91 1.41
C GLU A 55 11.98 10.97 0.02
N ARG A 56 12.79 12.01 -0.22
CA ARG A 56 13.52 12.22 -1.47
C ARG A 56 14.56 11.13 -1.73
N ALA A 57 15.26 10.68 -0.69
CA ALA A 57 16.26 9.62 -0.83
C ALA A 57 15.61 8.29 -1.19
N VAL A 58 14.45 7.98 -0.58
CA VAL A 58 13.68 6.78 -0.91
C VAL A 58 13.17 6.85 -2.34
N LEU A 59 12.58 7.97 -2.77
CA LEU A 59 12.13 8.14 -4.16
C LEU A 59 13.27 8.03 -5.17
N ALA A 60 14.42 8.64 -4.89
CA ALA A 60 15.60 8.53 -5.75
C ALA A 60 16.05 7.07 -5.90
N HIS A 61 16.06 6.31 -4.80
CA HIS A 61 16.39 4.89 -4.84
C HIS A 61 15.37 4.06 -5.63
N VAL A 62 14.08 4.36 -5.52
CA VAL A 62 13.01 3.70 -6.30
C VAL A 62 13.17 4.03 -7.78
N ALA A 63 13.42 5.29 -8.12
CA ALA A 63 13.64 5.73 -9.49
C ALA A 63 14.87 5.06 -10.11
N GLU A 64 15.99 4.99 -9.39
CA GLU A 64 17.18 4.28 -9.85
C GLU A 64 16.90 2.78 -10.06
N THR A 65 16.16 2.17 -9.14
CA THR A 65 15.92 0.71 -9.17
C THR A 65 14.93 0.30 -10.25
N TYR A 66 13.80 1.01 -10.36
CA TYR A 66 12.66 0.62 -11.19
C TYR A 66 12.46 1.49 -12.43
N GLY A 67 13.12 2.65 -12.51
CA GLY A 67 13.00 3.59 -13.63
C GLY A 67 13.22 2.93 -15.00
N PRO A 68 14.35 2.23 -15.22
CA PRO A 68 14.62 1.59 -16.52
C PRO A 68 13.52 0.62 -16.96
N LEU A 69 12.96 -0.16 -16.03
CA LEU A 69 11.84 -1.06 -16.31
C LEU A 69 10.59 -0.27 -16.75
N PHE A 70 10.20 0.76 -16.00
CA PHE A 70 8.99 1.50 -16.32
C PHE A 70 9.13 2.36 -17.58
N GLU A 71 10.31 2.93 -17.83
CA GLU A 71 10.63 3.64 -19.06
C GLU A 71 10.51 2.71 -20.27
N SER A 72 11.08 1.51 -20.18
CA SER A 72 10.95 0.49 -21.23
C SER A 72 9.48 0.10 -21.47
N LEU A 73 8.71 -0.16 -20.42
CA LEU A 73 7.28 -0.47 -20.53
C LEU A 73 6.47 0.70 -21.13
N THR A 74 6.81 1.95 -20.80
CA THR A 74 6.16 3.13 -21.38
C THR A 74 6.49 3.28 -22.86
N ALA A 75 7.75 3.10 -23.26
CA ALA A 75 8.16 3.15 -24.67
C ALA A 75 7.43 2.12 -25.53
N GLN A 76 7.18 0.92 -24.97
CA GLN A 76 6.56 -0.18 -25.70
C GLN A 76 5.04 -0.10 -25.77
N THR A 77 4.39 0.28 -24.67
CA THR A 77 2.91 0.28 -24.63
C THR A 77 2.30 1.64 -24.93
N GLY A 78 3.11 2.71 -24.98
CA GLY A 78 2.63 4.09 -25.08
C GLY A 78 1.83 4.57 -23.86
N ILE A 79 1.87 3.84 -22.74
CA ILE A 79 1.12 4.17 -21.52
C ILE A 79 2.08 4.86 -20.54
N PRO A 80 1.79 6.07 -20.06
CA PRO A 80 2.63 6.76 -19.09
C PRO A 80 2.64 6.02 -17.74
N HIS A 81 3.67 6.29 -16.94
CA HIS A 81 3.76 5.79 -15.58
C HIS A 81 4.09 6.92 -14.60
N GLU A 82 3.64 6.75 -13.36
CA GLU A 82 3.94 7.62 -12.24
C GLU A 82 4.48 6.79 -11.07
N VAL A 83 5.45 7.36 -10.35
CA VAL A 83 5.98 6.76 -9.12
C VAL A 83 5.71 7.74 -8.00
N HIS A 84 5.04 7.26 -6.97
CA HIS A 84 4.81 8.00 -5.74
C HIS A 84 5.27 7.19 -4.55
N ASN A 85 5.59 7.86 -3.46
CA ASN A 85 5.84 7.19 -2.20
C ASN A 85 4.61 7.25 -1.28
N TYR A 86 4.70 6.54 -0.15
CA TYR A 86 3.61 6.53 0.81
C TYR A 86 3.47 7.87 1.54
N SER A 87 4.57 8.60 1.75
CA SER A 87 4.53 9.98 2.26
C SER A 87 3.58 10.88 1.47
N GLU A 88 3.70 10.90 0.13
CA GLU A 88 2.85 11.66 -0.79
C GLU A 88 1.40 11.17 -0.77
N GLN A 89 1.21 9.84 -0.76
CA GLN A 89 -0.13 9.26 -0.70
C GLN A 89 -0.87 9.66 0.58
N GLN A 90 -0.23 9.50 1.75
CA GLN A 90 -0.87 9.77 3.04
C GLN A 90 -1.08 11.27 3.28
N SER A 91 -0.30 12.15 2.64
CA SER A 91 -0.47 13.59 2.74
C SER A 91 -1.64 14.10 1.90
N SER A 92 -2.11 13.33 0.91
CA SER A 92 -3.22 13.74 0.06
C SER A 92 -4.52 13.92 0.85
N GLU A 93 -5.29 14.96 0.50
CA GLU A 93 -6.57 15.25 1.14
C GLU A 93 -7.54 14.07 1.03
N ASN A 94 -7.65 13.44 -0.15
CA ASN A 94 -8.54 12.30 -0.36
C ASN A 94 -8.22 11.13 0.58
N PHE A 95 -6.94 10.81 0.78
CA PHE A 95 -6.54 9.73 1.70
C PHE A 95 -6.91 10.08 3.15
N ARG A 96 -6.64 11.31 3.58
CA ARG A 96 -6.90 11.77 4.96
C ARG A 96 -8.38 11.89 5.27
N GLN A 97 -9.15 12.44 4.33
CA GLN A 97 -10.62 12.51 4.43
C GLN A 97 -11.19 11.09 4.52
N THR A 98 -10.72 10.18 3.67
CA THR A 98 -11.15 8.78 3.72
C THR A 98 -10.84 8.14 5.07
N TRP A 99 -9.63 8.37 5.61
CA TRP A 99 -9.25 7.88 6.94
C TRP A 99 -10.12 8.47 8.06
N LEU A 100 -10.37 9.78 8.07
CA LEU A 100 -11.23 10.43 9.09
C LEU A 100 -12.66 9.90 9.06
N HIS A 101 -13.26 9.78 7.87
CA HIS A 101 -14.62 9.24 7.71
C HIS A 101 -14.73 7.77 8.14
N LEU A 102 -13.62 7.04 8.10
CA LEU A 102 -13.55 5.65 8.51
C LEU A 102 -13.45 5.48 10.03
N LEU A 103 -12.87 6.45 10.77
CA LEU A 103 -12.64 6.32 12.22
C LEU A 103 -13.88 5.91 13.03
N PRO A 104 -15.08 6.50 12.83
CA PRO A 104 -16.28 6.07 13.56
C PRO A 104 -16.72 4.63 13.27
N ARG A 105 -16.31 4.06 12.13
CA ARG A 105 -16.65 2.69 11.70
C ARG A 105 -15.55 1.68 11.99
N LEU A 106 -14.37 2.15 12.43
CA LEU A 106 -13.22 1.31 12.72
C LEU A 106 -13.51 0.17 13.72
N PRO A 107 -14.36 0.34 14.77
CA PRO A 107 -14.70 -0.75 15.66
C PRO A 107 -15.26 -2.00 14.95
N ALA A 108 -16.02 -1.83 13.86
CA ALA A 108 -16.57 -2.93 13.09
C ALA A 108 -15.50 -3.67 12.26
N ALA A 109 -14.48 -2.96 11.77
CA ALA A 109 -13.41 -3.52 10.97
C ALA A 109 -12.19 -3.99 11.79
N ARG A 110 -12.13 -3.71 13.09
CA ARG A 110 -10.89 -3.82 13.87
C ARG A 110 -10.24 -5.21 13.87
N TRP A 111 -11.05 -6.27 13.86
CA TRP A 111 -10.56 -7.66 13.86
C TRP A 111 -10.14 -8.13 12.47
N TRP A 112 -10.62 -7.49 11.41
CA TRP A 112 -10.10 -7.71 10.07
C TRP A 112 -8.74 -7.05 9.87
N LEU A 113 -8.58 -5.84 10.43
CA LEU A 113 -7.38 -5.03 10.28
C LEU A 113 -6.24 -5.41 11.23
N ALA A 114 -6.58 -5.99 12.39
CA ALA A 114 -5.63 -6.48 13.38
C ALA A 114 -6.17 -7.75 14.05
N PRO A 115 -6.18 -8.91 13.37
CA PRO A 115 -6.82 -10.13 13.88
C PRO A 115 -6.35 -10.58 15.27
N SER A 116 -5.07 -10.39 15.58
CA SER A 116 -4.51 -10.83 16.86
C SER A 116 -4.81 -9.91 18.04
N THR A 117 -5.09 -8.62 17.79
CA THR A 117 -5.16 -7.60 18.88
C THR A 117 -6.44 -6.79 18.85
N GLY A 118 -7.15 -6.74 17.73
CA GLY A 118 -8.29 -5.86 17.51
C GLY A 118 -7.93 -4.38 17.56
N MET A 119 -6.63 -4.04 17.48
CA MET A 119 -6.11 -2.69 17.57
C MET A 119 -5.37 -2.33 16.27
N PRO A 120 -6.06 -1.72 15.28
CA PRO A 120 -5.41 -1.27 14.05
C PRO A 120 -4.43 -0.14 14.37
N HIS A 121 -3.14 -0.36 14.13
CA HIS A 121 -2.13 0.60 14.56
C HIS A 121 -2.15 1.88 13.71
N VAL A 122 -2.20 3.02 14.39
CA VAL A 122 -1.89 4.34 13.86
C VAL A 122 -0.60 4.80 14.51
N ARG A 123 0.37 5.18 13.70
CA ARG A 123 1.67 5.67 14.15
C ARG A 123 1.86 7.07 13.60
N VAL A 124 2.39 7.94 14.45
CA VAL A 124 2.81 9.29 14.07
C VAL A 124 4.26 9.44 14.53
N PRO A 125 5.23 9.69 13.66
CA PRO A 125 6.62 9.91 14.06
C PRO A 125 6.75 11.07 15.05
N CYS A 126 7.66 10.94 16.01
CA CYS A 126 7.97 12.01 16.94
C CYS A 126 8.46 13.27 16.18
N PRO A 127 7.85 14.45 16.41
CA PRO A 127 8.17 15.68 15.67
C PRO A 127 9.44 16.38 16.16
N ALA A 128 10.06 15.90 17.24
CA ALA A 128 11.34 16.43 17.70
C ALA A 128 12.38 16.31 16.57
N HIS A 129 13.19 17.36 16.40
CA HIS A 129 14.16 17.47 15.33
C HIS A 129 15.03 16.21 15.21
N ALA A 130 15.09 15.63 14.01
CA ALA A 130 15.84 14.41 13.67
C ALA A 130 15.46 13.12 14.46
N CYS A 131 14.33 13.10 15.18
CA CYS A 131 13.93 11.94 15.97
C CYS A 131 13.17 10.89 15.15
N GLY A 132 11.90 11.17 14.81
CA GLY A 132 11.09 10.28 13.97
C GLY A 132 10.70 8.92 14.55
N TRP A 133 11.08 8.59 15.79
CA TRP A 133 10.63 7.36 16.46
C TRP A 133 9.12 7.34 16.68
N ALA A 134 8.49 6.19 16.43
CA ALA A 134 7.09 5.90 16.78
C ALA A 134 6.97 4.50 17.38
N GLU A 135 6.01 4.30 18.28
CA GLU A 135 5.74 2.99 18.87
C GLU A 135 5.19 2.02 17.80
N LYS A 136 5.84 0.88 17.60
CA LYS A 136 5.58 -0.07 16.50
C LYS A 136 4.14 -0.62 16.51
N TYR A 137 3.61 -0.87 17.70
CA TYR A 137 2.27 -1.44 17.91
C TYR A 137 1.24 -0.42 18.38
N ALA A 138 1.61 0.87 18.48
CA ALA A 138 0.70 1.97 18.80
C ALA A 138 -0.23 1.72 20.01
N GLN A 139 0.26 0.99 21.02
CA GLN A 139 -0.53 0.62 22.21
C GLN A 139 -0.85 1.84 23.07
N ARG A 140 -0.02 2.88 22.99
CA ARG A 140 -0.17 4.16 23.68
C ARG A 140 -0.42 5.31 22.71
N THR A 141 -0.92 5.01 21.52
CA THR A 141 -1.38 6.03 20.56
C THR A 141 -2.89 6.23 20.71
N PHE A 142 -3.31 7.48 20.87
CA PHE A 142 -4.70 7.87 20.98
C PHE A 142 -5.06 8.85 19.86
N VAL A 143 -6.19 8.61 19.19
CA VAL A 143 -6.68 9.45 18.10
C VAL A 143 -7.98 10.11 18.53
N GLN A 144 -8.00 11.44 18.52
CA GLN A 144 -9.20 12.24 18.72
C GLN A 144 -9.59 12.89 17.39
N ALA A 145 -10.62 12.31 16.75
CA ALA A 145 -11.09 12.76 15.45
C ALA A 145 -12.01 13.99 15.56
N GLY A 146 -11.78 14.98 14.71
CA GLY A 146 -12.71 16.04 14.37
C GLY A 146 -13.32 15.82 12.98
N ARG A 147 -13.98 16.84 12.44
CA ARG A 147 -14.61 16.76 11.10
C ARG A 147 -13.60 16.74 9.95
N SER A 148 -12.55 17.56 10.04
CA SER A 148 -11.55 17.76 8.97
C SER A 148 -10.12 17.63 9.47
N ALA A 149 -9.93 17.28 10.75
CA ALA A 149 -8.65 17.15 11.40
C ALA A 149 -8.72 16.06 12.48
N ALA A 150 -7.57 15.56 12.91
CA ALA A 150 -7.44 14.71 14.09
C ALA A 150 -6.25 15.15 14.94
N GLU A 151 -6.43 15.14 16.25
CA GLU A 151 -5.32 15.22 17.20
C GLU A 151 -4.88 13.79 17.55
N ILE A 152 -3.58 13.52 17.42
CA ILE A 152 -3.00 12.23 17.77
C ILE A 152 -1.99 12.42 18.89
N ARG A 153 -2.17 11.68 19.98
CA ARG A 153 -1.23 11.63 21.12
C ARG A 153 -0.49 10.32 21.07
N ALA A 154 0.84 10.36 21.21
CA ALA A 154 1.70 9.19 21.15
C ALA A 154 2.88 9.33 22.12
N VAL A 155 3.67 8.26 22.27
CA VAL A 155 4.85 8.24 23.15
C VAL A 155 6.09 7.93 22.31
N CYS A 156 7.13 8.74 22.50
CA CYS A 156 8.42 8.62 21.84
C CYS A 156 9.39 7.84 22.72
N LEU A 157 10.29 7.09 22.11
CA LEU A 157 11.36 6.38 22.82
C LEU A 157 12.25 7.31 23.65
N HIS A 158 12.54 8.50 23.13
CA HIS A 158 13.49 9.45 23.75
C HIS A 158 12.84 10.68 24.37
N HIS A 159 11.69 11.11 23.84
CA HIS A 159 11.08 12.41 24.18
C HIS A 159 9.79 12.31 25.01
N GLY A 160 9.39 11.10 25.39
CA GLY A 160 8.14 10.90 26.14
C GLY A 160 6.90 11.21 25.31
N SER A 161 5.83 11.65 25.97
CA SER A 161 4.54 11.92 25.31
C SER A 161 4.60 13.15 24.41
N TYR A 162 4.00 13.05 23.21
CA TYR A 162 3.88 14.16 22.26
C TYR A 162 2.53 14.12 21.54
N LYS A 163 2.25 15.21 20.83
CA LYS A 163 1.01 15.47 20.10
C LYS A 163 1.32 15.84 18.66
N VAL A 164 0.53 15.30 17.74
CA VAL A 164 0.58 15.63 16.31
C VAL A 164 -0.84 15.98 15.88
N ASP A 165 -1.01 17.15 15.27
CA ASP A 165 -2.26 17.53 14.64
C ASP A 165 -2.20 17.17 13.15
N LEU A 166 -3.12 16.33 12.71
CA LEU A 166 -3.32 15.97 11.32
C LEU A 166 -4.45 16.79 10.74
N ASP A 167 -4.17 17.52 9.66
CA ASP A 167 -5.14 18.32 8.94
C ASP A 167 -5.31 17.79 7.51
N THR A 168 -6.54 17.73 7.03
CA THR A 168 -6.87 17.15 5.72
C THR A 168 -6.46 18.04 4.53
N ALA A 169 -6.50 19.36 4.68
CA ALA A 169 -6.30 20.31 3.59
C ALA A 169 -4.82 20.67 3.40
N THR A 170 -4.07 20.78 4.48
CA THR A 170 -2.68 21.26 4.47
C THR A 170 -1.65 20.16 4.32
N GLY A 171 -2.03 18.89 4.51
CA GLY A 171 -1.08 17.78 4.52
C GLY A 171 -0.16 17.78 5.77
N ASN A 172 -0.41 18.63 6.77
CA ASN A 172 0.43 18.72 7.96
C ASN A 172 0.41 17.44 8.82
N GLY A 173 1.56 17.07 9.38
CA GLY A 173 1.78 15.83 10.13
C GLY A 173 1.88 14.58 9.23
N TYR A 174 2.36 13.48 9.81
CA TYR A 174 2.56 12.22 9.07
C TYR A 174 1.67 11.12 9.65
N LEU A 175 0.84 10.51 8.81
CA LEU A 175 -0.06 9.42 9.16
C LEU A 175 0.53 8.09 8.69
N ASP A 176 1.05 7.27 9.60
CA ASP A 176 1.48 5.90 9.32
C ASP A 176 0.43 4.89 9.77
N LEU A 177 -0.16 4.19 8.81
CA LEU A 177 -1.13 3.13 9.07
C LEU A 177 -0.48 1.76 8.95
N ALA A 178 -0.85 0.84 9.83
CA ALA A 178 -0.50 -0.58 9.67
C ALA A 178 -0.94 -1.13 8.31
N THR A 179 -0.21 -2.13 7.82
CA THR A 179 -0.33 -2.70 6.47
C THR A 179 -1.77 -2.94 5.97
N LEU A 180 -2.61 -3.63 6.74
CA LEU A 180 -4.01 -3.91 6.36
C LEU A 180 -4.87 -2.64 6.42
N TYR A 181 -4.65 -1.80 7.45
CA TYR A 181 -5.38 -0.56 7.64
C TYR A 181 -5.09 0.44 6.50
N ARG A 182 -3.83 0.57 6.09
CA ARG A 182 -3.43 1.34 4.92
C ARG A 182 -4.11 0.85 3.64
N ASN A 183 -4.16 -0.47 3.42
CA ASN A 183 -4.83 -1.03 2.24
C ASN A 183 -6.33 -0.70 2.23
N LEU A 184 -7.02 -0.82 3.38
CA LEU A 184 -8.42 -0.43 3.48
C LEU A 184 -8.64 1.04 3.09
N VAL A 185 -7.87 1.97 3.66
CA VAL A 185 -7.99 3.40 3.34
C VAL A 185 -7.68 3.67 1.87
N LYS A 186 -6.60 3.06 1.33
CA LYS A 186 -6.23 3.19 -0.07
C LYS A 186 -7.36 2.73 -1.00
N GLU A 187 -7.94 1.56 -0.75
CA GLU A 187 -8.98 1.00 -1.62
C GLU A 187 -10.30 1.77 -1.53
N LEU A 188 -10.67 2.26 -0.33
CA LEU A 188 -11.79 3.18 -0.16
C LEU A 188 -11.56 4.50 -0.91
N SER A 189 -10.35 5.06 -0.85
CA SER A 189 -10.03 6.34 -1.50
C SER A 189 -10.08 6.27 -3.04
N LEU A 190 -9.91 5.07 -3.62
CA LEU A 190 -10.05 4.82 -5.06
C LEU A 190 -11.50 4.55 -5.47
N SER A 191 -12.39 4.25 -4.52
CA SER A 191 -13.76 3.82 -4.81
C SER A 191 -14.71 4.96 -5.23
N GLY A 192 -14.25 6.23 -5.16
CA GLY A 192 -15.05 7.41 -5.51
C GLY A 192 -15.09 7.76 -7.00
N ALA A 193 -14.13 7.28 -7.80
CA ALA A 193 -14.01 7.63 -9.21
C ALA A 193 -14.97 6.81 -10.09
N ARG A 194 -16.09 7.42 -10.50
CA ARG A 194 -17.14 6.71 -11.28
C ARG A 194 -16.74 6.36 -12.72
N GLU A 195 -15.85 7.14 -13.31
CA GLU A 195 -15.43 7.02 -14.71
C GLU A 195 -14.09 6.27 -14.87
N THR A 196 -13.51 5.77 -13.79
CA THR A 196 -12.22 5.08 -13.80
C THR A 196 -12.33 3.72 -13.15
N LEU A 197 -11.90 2.68 -13.86
CA LEU A 197 -11.72 1.35 -13.29
C LEU A 197 -10.30 1.23 -12.75
N HIS A 198 -10.16 1.26 -11.44
CA HIS A 198 -8.86 1.03 -10.81
C HIS A 198 -8.55 -0.47 -10.77
N VAL A 199 -7.40 -0.86 -11.31
CA VAL A 199 -6.86 -2.22 -11.24
C VAL A 199 -5.60 -2.21 -10.38
N MET A 200 -5.61 -2.96 -9.29
CA MET A 200 -4.48 -3.14 -8.39
C MET A 200 -3.76 -4.44 -8.71
N VAL A 201 -2.52 -4.35 -9.18
CA VAL A 201 -1.66 -5.51 -9.39
C VAL A 201 -0.90 -5.80 -8.09
N LYS A 202 -1.04 -7.02 -7.56
CA LYS A 202 -0.42 -7.48 -6.31
C LYS A 202 0.32 -8.80 -6.54
N GLY A 203 1.32 -9.10 -5.71
CA GLY A 203 1.91 -10.46 -5.68
C GLY A 203 0.91 -11.49 -5.15
N GLY A 204 1.05 -12.76 -5.56
CA GLY A 204 0.17 -13.85 -5.12
C GLY A 204 0.18 -14.09 -3.60
N ASP A 205 1.23 -13.65 -2.91
CA ASP A 205 1.31 -13.67 -1.45
C ASP A 205 0.30 -12.73 -0.75
N TRP A 206 -0.32 -11.81 -1.50
CA TRP A 206 -1.33 -10.90 -0.98
C TRP A 206 -2.78 -11.41 -1.06
N VAL A 207 -3.04 -12.60 -1.60
CA VAL A 207 -4.40 -13.14 -1.72
C VAL A 207 -5.10 -13.19 -0.36
N PHE A 208 -4.49 -13.83 0.63
CA PHE A 208 -5.08 -13.95 1.97
C PHE A 208 -5.16 -12.63 2.72
N GLY A 209 -4.16 -11.75 2.56
CA GLY A 209 -4.21 -10.40 3.13
C GLY A 209 -5.35 -9.58 2.53
N SER A 210 -5.67 -9.79 1.24
CA SER A 210 -6.76 -9.10 0.56
C SER A 210 -8.14 -9.57 1.02
N HIS A 211 -8.31 -10.84 1.40
CA HIS A 211 -9.54 -11.30 2.06
C HIS A 211 -9.82 -10.57 3.38
N LEU A 212 -8.78 -10.26 4.15
CA LEU A 212 -8.94 -9.46 5.37
C LEU A 212 -9.36 -8.02 5.03
N VAL A 213 -8.81 -7.44 3.96
CA VAL A 213 -9.24 -6.12 3.48
C VAL A 213 -10.70 -6.15 3.01
N ASP A 214 -11.13 -7.22 2.35
CA ASP A 214 -12.53 -7.39 1.91
C ASP A 214 -13.50 -7.46 3.10
N GLY A 215 -13.19 -8.27 4.11
CA GLY A 215 -13.98 -8.31 5.33
C GLY A 215 -14.03 -6.95 6.04
N ALA A 216 -12.93 -6.19 6.02
CA ALA A 216 -12.89 -4.84 6.57
C ALA A 216 -13.74 -3.85 5.75
N LEU A 217 -13.69 -3.92 4.41
CA LEU A 217 -14.51 -3.13 3.49
C LEU A 217 -16.01 -3.39 3.70
N ASP A 218 -16.40 -4.66 3.80
CA ASP A 218 -17.78 -5.04 4.08
C ASP A 218 -18.23 -4.54 5.46
N ALA A 219 -17.37 -4.68 6.48
CA ALA A 219 -17.67 -4.25 7.85
C ALA A 219 -17.87 -2.72 8.00
N VAL A 220 -17.21 -1.90 7.17
CA VAL A 220 -17.33 -0.42 7.22
C VAL A 220 -18.35 0.15 6.22
N GLY A 221 -19.06 -0.74 5.52
CA GLY A 221 -19.98 -0.42 4.46
C GLY A 221 -19.30 -0.52 3.09
N LYS A 222 -19.65 -1.57 2.35
CA LYS A 222 -19.07 -1.89 1.04
C LYS A 222 -19.14 -0.69 0.08
N PRO A 223 -18.02 -0.29 -0.54
CA PRO A 223 -18.05 0.77 -1.54
C PRO A 223 -18.85 0.33 -2.79
N PRO A 224 -19.45 1.28 -3.52
CA PRO A 224 -20.21 0.97 -4.73
C PRO A 224 -19.35 0.31 -5.82
N ARG A 225 -18.04 0.63 -5.87
CA ARG A 225 -17.06 0.01 -6.76
C ARG A 225 -15.71 -0.07 -6.05
N ALA A 226 -15.33 -1.27 -5.61
CA ALA A 226 -13.98 -1.54 -5.14
C ALA A 226 -13.01 -1.69 -6.33
N PRO A 227 -11.71 -1.39 -6.17
CA PRO A 227 -10.72 -1.67 -7.20
C PRO A 227 -10.66 -3.18 -7.51
N VAL A 228 -10.47 -3.52 -8.78
CA VAL A 228 -10.22 -4.91 -9.18
C VAL A 228 -8.81 -5.27 -8.75
N ARG A 229 -8.62 -6.42 -8.09
CA ARG A 229 -7.28 -6.91 -7.73
C ARG A 229 -6.87 -8.02 -8.71
N LEU A 230 -5.69 -7.86 -9.32
CA LEU A 230 -5.04 -8.88 -10.14
C LEU A 230 -3.83 -9.39 -9.36
N PHE A 231 -3.77 -10.71 -9.13
CA PHE A 231 -2.67 -11.34 -8.40
C PHE A 231 -1.70 -12.00 -9.36
N CYS A 232 -0.47 -11.50 -9.39
CA CYS A 232 0.61 -12.11 -10.16
C CYS A 232 1.05 -13.43 -9.52
N PRO A 233 1.41 -14.45 -10.32
CA PRO A 233 1.97 -15.70 -9.80
C PRO A 233 3.17 -15.47 -8.88
N GLN A 234 3.33 -16.35 -7.88
CA GLN A 234 4.50 -16.33 -7.01
C GLN A 234 5.73 -16.76 -7.81
N ILE A 235 6.77 -15.92 -7.85
CA ILE A 235 8.07 -16.33 -8.38
C ILE A 235 8.70 -17.32 -7.39
N VAL A 236 9.07 -18.50 -7.88
CA VAL A 236 9.63 -19.60 -7.12
C VAL A 236 11.00 -20.00 -7.66
N THR A 237 11.77 -20.70 -6.84
CA THR A 237 13.04 -21.35 -7.22
C THR A 237 12.78 -22.73 -7.82
N ASP A 238 13.84 -23.39 -8.32
CA ASP A 238 13.76 -24.75 -8.88
C ASP A 238 13.25 -25.79 -7.87
N THR A 239 13.33 -25.49 -6.56
CA THR A 239 12.78 -26.33 -5.49
C THR A 239 11.28 -26.12 -5.25
N GLY A 240 10.65 -25.16 -5.95
CA GLY A 240 9.29 -24.70 -5.68
C GLY A 240 9.18 -23.73 -4.48
N ALA A 241 10.28 -23.46 -3.76
CA ALA A 241 10.28 -22.47 -2.68
C ALA A 241 10.16 -21.04 -3.22
N LYS A 242 9.52 -20.14 -2.46
CA LYS A 242 9.41 -18.71 -2.79
C LYS A 242 10.81 -18.10 -3.00
N LEU A 243 11.00 -17.42 -4.12
CA LEU A 243 12.25 -16.70 -4.38
C LEU A 243 12.45 -15.61 -3.33
N SER A 244 13.59 -15.65 -2.65
CA SER A 244 13.96 -14.67 -1.62
C SER A 244 15.22 -13.92 -2.04
N LYS A 245 15.04 -12.65 -2.44
CA LYS A 245 16.16 -11.79 -2.86
C LYS A 245 17.21 -11.64 -1.76
N SER A 246 16.80 -11.57 -0.49
CA SER A 246 17.75 -11.43 0.62
C SER A 246 18.59 -12.69 0.81
N LEU A 247 17.98 -13.87 0.77
CA LEU A 247 18.73 -15.13 0.93
C LEU A 247 19.70 -15.35 -0.23
N ILE A 248 19.32 -14.98 -1.45
CA ILE A 248 20.22 -15.06 -2.61
C ILE A 248 21.38 -14.07 -2.48
N ARG A 249 21.11 -12.82 -2.10
CA ARG A 249 22.16 -11.80 -1.87
C ARG A 249 23.09 -12.17 -0.70
N GLU A 250 22.58 -12.86 0.30
CA GLU A 250 23.36 -13.40 1.44
C GLU A 250 24.14 -14.68 1.08
N GLY A 251 24.01 -15.20 -0.15
CA GLY A 251 24.65 -16.44 -0.59
C GLY A 251 24.11 -17.71 0.08
N ARG A 252 22.92 -17.62 0.70
CA ARG A 252 22.29 -18.75 1.41
C ARG A 252 21.45 -19.64 0.51
N VAL A 253 21.03 -19.11 -0.64
CA VAL A 253 20.26 -19.82 -1.66
C VAL A 253 20.83 -19.43 -3.02
N GLU A 254 21.02 -20.39 -3.92
CA GLU A 254 21.48 -20.10 -5.28
C GLU A 254 20.37 -19.46 -6.11
N MET A 255 20.78 -18.72 -7.14
CA MET A 255 19.85 -18.21 -8.14
C MET A 255 19.27 -19.39 -8.93
N PRO A 256 17.96 -19.45 -9.19
CA PRO A 256 17.38 -20.51 -10.01
C PRO A 256 18.03 -20.57 -11.38
N ALA A 257 18.22 -21.78 -11.92
CA ALA A 257 18.85 -21.96 -13.21
C ALA A 257 18.03 -21.27 -14.31
N GLY A 258 18.68 -20.43 -15.13
CA GLY A 258 18.00 -19.68 -16.20
C GLY A 258 17.21 -18.45 -15.74
N ALA A 259 17.19 -18.12 -14.44
CA ALA A 259 16.58 -16.87 -13.99
C ALA A 259 17.37 -15.68 -14.52
N ALA A 260 16.67 -14.76 -15.19
CA ALA A 260 17.30 -13.54 -15.69
C ALA A 260 17.76 -12.62 -14.54
N PRO A 261 18.91 -11.92 -14.68
CA PRO A 261 19.43 -11.04 -13.62
C PRO A 261 18.44 -9.99 -13.13
N TRP A 262 17.57 -9.51 -14.02
CA TRP A 262 16.58 -8.48 -13.73
C TRP A 262 15.54 -8.91 -12.67
N VAL A 263 15.34 -10.21 -12.47
CA VAL A 263 14.46 -10.76 -11.43
C VAL A 263 14.92 -10.31 -10.05
N LEU A 264 16.24 -10.24 -9.82
CA LEU A 264 16.81 -9.73 -8.58
C LEU A 264 16.94 -8.21 -8.56
N ASP A 265 17.33 -7.63 -9.69
CA ASP A 265 17.65 -6.22 -9.82
C ASP A 265 17.17 -5.67 -11.16
N THR A 266 16.04 -4.95 -11.13
CA THR A 266 15.35 -4.44 -12.32
C THR A 266 16.18 -3.47 -13.17
N ARG A 267 17.33 -3.00 -12.67
CA ARG A 267 18.31 -2.23 -13.46
C ARG A 267 18.94 -3.04 -14.60
N HIS A 268 18.87 -4.38 -14.53
CA HIS A 268 19.33 -5.28 -15.59
C HIS A 268 18.21 -5.66 -16.58
N TRP A 269 17.05 -5.00 -16.55
CA TRP A 269 15.96 -5.28 -17.50
C TRP A 269 16.35 -4.87 -18.92
N GLU A 270 16.31 -5.83 -19.85
CA GLU A 270 16.77 -5.63 -21.24
C GLU A 270 15.66 -5.15 -22.20
N GLY A 271 14.40 -5.13 -21.74
CA GLY A 271 13.32 -4.52 -22.51
C GLY A 271 12.39 -5.46 -23.27
N THR A 272 12.42 -6.78 -23.05
CA THR A 272 11.56 -7.74 -23.75
C THR A 272 10.37 -8.18 -22.87
N PRO A 273 9.11 -7.89 -23.24
CA PRO A 273 7.93 -8.37 -22.49
C PRO A 273 7.64 -9.87 -22.67
N ASP A 274 8.31 -10.50 -23.63
CA ASP A 274 8.00 -11.84 -24.15
C ASP A 274 8.89 -12.96 -23.59
N ASP A 275 9.66 -12.71 -22.52
CA ASP A 275 10.43 -13.75 -21.80
C ASP A 275 9.66 -14.36 -20.61
#